data_AF-A0A1Q7JTT9-F1
#
_entry.id   AF-A0A1Q7JTT9-F1
#
_cell.length_a   1.000
_cell.length_b   1.000
_cell.length_c   1.000
_cell.angle_alpha   90.00
_cell.angle_beta   90.00
_cell.angle_gamma   90.00
#
_symmetry.space_group_name_H-M   'P 1'
#
loop_
_entity.id
_entity.type
_entity.pdbx_description
1 polymer ?
#
loop_
_entity_poly.entity_id
_entity_poly.type
_entity_poly.pdbx_seq_one_letter_code
_entity_poly.pdbx_strand_id
1 'polypeptide(L)'
;MSGSPRIYLSAGEPSGDAHGAAVVAALRRRLPGAQLEAFGGPRMAGAGATLLDRMEQFSVVGFVEALAKLPAHYRLLARTRAAFRSGRYDLALLIDYPGYHLRAAAAAAEAGLPVLYYIAPQLWAWGRGRVKRLARTVRRLAVILPFEEQFFRERGVPATFVGHPLKDRPPAPPRPEAKRALGLDPARPVLGLFPGSRGQEVRRMWPAWRVAAARVRAARPEVQVVVAGSPGAAYPDAGEFLVASGDPAVVFAAADAGICKSGTTTLEAALADVPMVIAYRLHPVSGFIAMRLIQVRWVGLVNLVAQAAVCPELLQGAANPRALAEAVLPLLDADGVAARRQREGLAQVRERLGAPGAADRVADIAAELLR
;
A
#
# COMPACT_ATOMS: atom_id res chain seq x y z
N MET A 1 4.85 36.70 9.02
CA MET A 1 6.09 35.87 9.05
C MET A 1 6.79 36.05 7.72
N SER A 2 8.00 36.62 7.69
CA SER A 2 8.61 37.24 6.50
C SER A 2 9.59 36.35 5.73
N GLY A 3 9.38 35.03 5.71
CA GLY A 3 10.20 34.10 4.94
C GLY A 3 9.34 33.04 4.24
N SER A 4 9.80 32.56 3.09
CA SER A 4 9.18 31.41 2.44
C SER A 4 9.22 30.18 3.36
N PRO A 5 8.12 29.44 3.55
CA PRO A 5 8.08 28.33 4.47
C PRO A 5 9.03 27.21 4.02
N ARG A 6 9.73 26.59 4.98
CA ARG A 6 10.60 25.45 4.74
C ARG A 6 9.98 24.18 5.31
N ILE A 7 9.66 23.23 4.44
CA ILE A 7 8.98 21.99 4.77
C ILE A 7 9.97 20.84 4.66
N TYR A 8 10.12 20.07 5.75
CA TYR A 8 10.84 18.81 5.74
C TYR A 8 9.89 17.67 5.35
N LEU A 9 10.21 16.92 4.31
CA LEU A 9 9.47 15.74 3.88
C LEU A 9 10.28 14.46 4.14
N SER A 10 9.60 13.37 4.43
CA SER A 10 10.28 12.11 4.77
C SER A 10 9.52 10.89 4.24
N ALA A 11 10.17 10.11 3.39
CA ALA A 11 9.69 8.84 2.83
C ALA A 11 10.83 7.80 2.85
N GLY A 12 10.57 6.64 3.46
CA GLY A 12 11.59 5.60 3.65
C GLY A 12 11.49 4.38 2.73
N GLU A 13 10.48 4.31 1.87
CA GLU A 13 10.25 3.19 0.95
C GLU A 13 9.82 3.69 -0.44
N PRO A 14 10.01 2.91 -1.52
CA PRO A 14 9.63 3.31 -2.88
C PRO A 14 8.16 3.71 -3.07
N SER A 15 7.23 3.08 -2.34
CA SER A 15 5.81 3.49 -2.34
C SER A 15 5.62 4.85 -1.69
N GLY A 16 6.30 5.09 -0.55
CA GLY A 16 6.32 6.38 0.14
C GLY A 16 6.90 7.49 -0.73
N ASP A 17 7.98 7.22 -1.48
CA ASP A 17 8.58 8.18 -2.43
C ASP A 17 7.61 8.56 -3.57
N ALA A 18 6.83 7.59 -4.06
CA ALA A 18 5.78 7.86 -5.05
C ALA A 18 4.68 8.78 -4.48
N HIS A 19 4.20 8.48 -3.27
CA HIS A 19 3.19 9.31 -2.60
C HIS A 19 3.75 10.70 -2.25
N GLY A 20 5.01 10.76 -1.80
CA GLY A 20 5.71 12.00 -1.52
C GLY A 20 5.91 12.86 -2.75
N ALA A 21 6.26 12.27 -3.90
CA ALA A 21 6.40 13.00 -5.15
C ALA A 21 5.10 13.68 -5.57
N ALA A 22 3.96 12.99 -5.44
CA ALA A 22 2.65 13.58 -5.71
C ALA A 22 2.35 14.76 -4.78
N VAL A 23 2.67 14.62 -3.48
CA VAL A 23 2.50 15.70 -2.50
C VAL A 23 3.46 16.87 -2.77
N VAL A 24 4.72 16.61 -3.14
CA VAL A 24 5.69 17.64 -3.53
C VAL A 24 5.17 18.43 -4.73
N ALA A 25 4.67 17.75 -5.76
CA ALA A 25 4.09 18.40 -6.93
C ALA A 25 2.87 19.27 -6.56
N ALA A 26 1.99 18.78 -5.68
CA ALA A 26 0.85 19.55 -5.18
C ALA A 26 1.29 20.77 -4.35
N LEU A 27 2.28 20.62 -3.45
CA LEU A 27 2.85 21.70 -2.67
C LEU A 27 3.53 22.76 -3.54
N ARG A 28 4.23 22.37 -4.62
CA ARG A 28 4.82 23.32 -5.57
C ARG A 28 3.76 24.17 -6.26
N ARG A 29 2.60 23.61 -6.59
CA ARG A 29 1.45 24.38 -7.12
C ARG A 29 0.84 25.29 -6.06
N ARG A 30 0.66 24.80 -4.83
CA ARG A 30 -0.06 25.50 -3.77
C ARG A 30 0.78 26.58 -3.07
N LEU A 31 2.07 26.33 -2.91
CA LEU A 31 3.06 27.16 -2.22
C LEU A 31 4.33 27.31 -3.08
N PRO A 32 4.29 28.06 -4.19
CA PRO A 32 5.41 28.14 -5.14
C PRO A 32 6.74 28.58 -4.51
N GLY A 33 6.69 29.44 -3.50
CA GLY A 33 7.87 29.92 -2.79
C GLY A 33 8.45 28.97 -1.75
N ALA A 34 7.74 27.89 -1.38
CA ALA A 34 8.16 26.99 -0.32
C ALA A 34 9.47 26.25 -0.66
N GLN A 35 10.30 26.07 0.36
CA GLN A 35 11.50 25.25 0.26
C GLN A 35 11.17 23.83 0.72
N LEU A 36 11.28 22.87 -0.20
CA LEU A 36 10.92 21.48 0.05
C LEU A 36 12.20 20.66 0.13
N GLU A 37 12.54 20.20 1.33
CA GLU A 37 13.73 19.39 1.58
C GLU A 37 13.30 18.00 2.06
N ALA A 38 13.91 16.93 1.52
CA ALA A 38 13.39 15.58 1.73
C ALA A 38 14.46 14.56 2.12
N PHE A 39 14.10 13.67 3.05
CA PHE A 39 14.60 12.31 3.05
C PHE A 39 13.69 11.49 2.15
N GLY A 40 14.19 10.98 1.03
CA GLY A 40 13.33 10.36 0.02
C GLY A 40 14.12 9.75 -1.13
N GLY A 41 13.42 9.47 -2.22
CA GLY A 41 13.96 8.83 -3.40
C GLY A 41 13.93 9.72 -4.65
N PRO A 42 14.17 9.11 -5.82
CA PRO A 42 14.29 9.84 -7.08
C PRO A 42 12.97 10.47 -7.53
N ARG A 43 11.80 9.95 -7.12
CA ARG A 43 10.52 10.52 -7.53
C ARG A 43 10.26 11.85 -6.81
N MET A 44 10.54 11.93 -5.51
CA MET A 44 10.46 13.21 -4.78
C MET A 44 11.45 14.24 -5.32
N ALA A 45 12.66 13.81 -5.66
CA ALA A 45 13.64 14.69 -6.32
C ALA A 45 13.12 15.22 -7.66
N GLY A 46 12.61 14.33 -8.52
CA GLY A 46 12.06 14.68 -9.83
C GLY A 46 10.83 15.61 -9.74
N ALA A 47 10.06 15.54 -8.66
CA ALA A 47 8.94 16.45 -8.39
C ALA A 47 9.38 17.83 -7.87
N GLY A 48 10.68 18.02 -7.59
CA GLY A 48 11.26 19.30 -7.19
C GLY A 48 11.56 19.43 -5.69
N ALA A 49 11.74 18.33 -4.95
CA ALA A 49 12.29 18.38 -3.59
C ALA A 49 13.82 18.26 -3.60
N THR A 50 14.50 19.00 -2.72
CA THR A 50 15.94 18.85 -2.50
C THR A 50 16.20 17.68 -1.57
N LEU A 51 16.88 16.63 -2.05
CA LEU A 51 17.20 15.47 -1.22
C LEU A 51 18.35 15.79 -0.25
N LEU A 52 18.07 15.65 1.05
CA LEU A 52 19.07 15.73 2.13
C LEU A 52 19.77 14.39 2.35
N ASP A 53 19.04 13.30 2.14
CA ASP A 53 19.51 11.93 2.29
C ASP A 53 18.68 11.04 1.35
N ARG A 54 19.31 9.98 0.81
CA ARG A 54 18.68 9.03 -0.12
C ARG A 54 18.15 7.80 0.59
N MET A 55 16.87 7.49 0.42
CA MET A 55 16.22 6.35 1.07
C MET A 55 16.83 5.00 0.69
N GLU A 56 17.44 4.89 -0.50
CA GLU A 56 18.07 3.67 -1.01
C GLU A 56 19.22 3.21 -0.12
N GLN A 57 19.86 4.11 0.62
CA GLN A 57 20.92 3.78 1.57
C GLN A 57 20.41 3.03 2.81
N PHE A 58 19.10 3.08 3.05
CA PHE A 58 18.41 2.56 4.23
C PHE A 58 17.41 1.44 3.91
N SER A 59 17.08 1.22 2.63
CA SER A 59 16.22 0.10 2.19
C SER A 59 16.95 -1.24 2.39
N VAL A 60 16.24 -2.25 2.88
CA VAL A 60 16.83 -3.52 3.31
C VAL A 60 16.18 -4.70 2.59
N VAL A 61 16.97 -5.68 2.15
CA VAL A 61 16.50 -6.93 1.54
C VAL A 61 16.78 -8.12 2.48
N GLY A 62 16.38 -8.04 3.75
CA GLY A 62 16.56 -9.17 4.68
C GLY A 62 16.52 -8.79 6.15
N PHE A 63 16.43 -9.79 7.04
CA PHE A 63 16.39 -9.55 8.50
C PHE A 63 17.77 -9.23 9.09
N VAL A 64 18.84 -9.87 8.58
CA VAL A 64 20.22 -9.65 9.05
C VAL A 64 20.77 -8.31 8.56
N GLU A 65 20.53 -7.99 7.29
CA GLU A 65 20.86 -6.67 6.72
C GLU A 65 20.10 -5.53 7.41
N ALA A 66 18.90 -5.79 7.95
CA ALA A 66 18.11 -4.80 8.67
C ALA A 66 18.81 -4.39 9.97
N LEU A 67 19.40 -5.36 10.66
CA LEU A 67 20.14 -5.14 11.89
C LEU A 67 21.42 -4.32 11.63
N ALA A 68 22.14 -4.62 10.55
CA ALA A 68 23.35 -3.90 10.16
C ALA A 68 23.09 -2.43 9.81
N LYS A 69 21.87 -2.08 9.41
CA LYS A 69 21.46 -0.71 9.05
C LYS A 69 20.88 0.08 10.23
N LEU A 70 20.73 -0.52 11.41
CA LEU A 70 20.25 0.19 12.62
C LEU A 70 21.13 1.41 12.98
N PRO A 71 22.47 1.34 12.99
CA PRO A 71 23.31 2.50 13.31
C PRO A 71 23.08 3.66 12.35
N ALA A 72 22.89 3.38 11.06
CA ALA A 72 22.61 4.39 10.06
C ALA A 72 21.28 5.10 10.36
N HIS A 73 20.22 4.36 10.71
CA HIS A 73 18.93 4.94 11.08
C HIS A 73 19.02 5.83 12.33
N TYR A 74 19.83 5.45 13.33
CA TYR A 74 20.06 6.29 14.51
C TYR A 74 20.84 7.57 14.17
N ARG A 75 21.85 7.49 13.31
CA ARG A 75 22.59 8.68 12.82
C ARG A 75 21.67 9.63 12.05
N LEU A 76 20.82 9.09 11.16
CA LEU A 76 19.82 9.87 10.45
C LEU A 76 18.88 10.57 11.43
N LEU A 77 18.34 9.84 12.42
CA LEU A 77 17.47 10.42 13.44
C LEU A 77 18.17 11.53 14.24
N ALA A 78 19.44 11.35 14.59
CA ALA A 78 20.21 12.37 15.31
C ALA A 78 20.36 13.66 14.49
N ARG A 79 20.71 13.56 13.19
CA ARG A 79 20.80 14.72 12.29
C ARG A 79 19.45 15.40 12.10
N THR A 80 18.38 14.63 11.85
CA THR A 80 17.02 15.16 11.71
C THR A 80 16.57 15.89 12.97
N ARG A 81 16.83 15.31 14.16
CA ARG A 81 16.52 15.95 15.46
C ARG A 81 17.29 17.25 15.66
N ALA A 82 18.56 17.29 15.30
CA ALA A 82 19.36 18.52 15.37
C ALA A 82 18.80 19.61 14.44
N ALA A 83 18.41 19.25 13.22
CA ALA A 83 17.83 20.19 12.26
C ALA A 83 16.43 20.70 12.68
N PHE A 84 15.61 19.87 13.35
CA PHE A 84 14.34 20.34 13.93
C PHE A 84 14.58 21.33 15.08
N ARG A 85 15.53 21.05 15.96
CA ARG A 85 15.88 21.91 17.10
C ARG A 85 16.49 23.25 16.71
N SER A 86 17.11 23.34 15.54
CA SER A 86 17.69 24.60 15.06
C SER A 86 16.64 25.61 14.58
N GLY A 87 15.34 25.27 14.62
CA GLY A 87 14.27 26.14 14.11
C GLY A 87 14.31 26.31 12.59
N ARG A 88 14.94 25.38 11.85
CA ARG A 88 15.14 25.49 10.40
C ARG A 88 13.85 25.32 9.59
N TYR A 89 12.90 24.55 10.10
CA TYR A 89 11.70 24.13 9.38
C TYR A 89 10.44 24.68 10.05
N ASP A 90 9.41 24.89 9.24
CA ASP A 90 8.10 25.33 9.68
C ASP A 90 7.08 24.17 9.75
N LEU A 91 7.34 23.07 9.03
CA LEU A 91 6.49 21.87 9.02
C LEU A 91 7.33 20.61 8.76
N ALA A 92 7.02 19.52 9.47
CA ALA A 92 7.46 18.18 9.12
C ALA A 92 6.31 17.36 8.52
N LEU A 93 6.48 16.91 7.28
CA LEU A 93 5.56 16.04 6.56
C LEU A 93 6.15 14.62 6.46
N LEU A 94 5.61 13.71 7.28
CA LEU A 94 6.10 12.34 7.38
C LEU A 94 5.17 11.39 6.61
N ILE A 95 5.72 10.53 5.76
CA ILE A 95 4.94 9.70 4.83
C ILE A 95 5.17 8.22 5.15
N ASP A 96 4.13 7.55 5.66
CA ASP A 96 4.16 6.13 6.03
C ASP A 96 5.37 5.79 6.94
N TYR A 97 6.03 4.64 6.76
CA TYR A 97 7.31 4.25 7.36
C TYR A 97 7.40 4.42 8.90
N PRO A 98 6.46 3.81 9.67
CA PRO A 98 6.31 4.02 11.11
C PRO A 98 7.55 3.73 11.96
N GLY A 99 8.42 2.81 11.52
CA GLY A 99 9.61 2.42 12.28
C GLY A 99 10.53 3.59 12.62
N TYR A 100 10.71 4.48 11.64
CA TYR A 100 11.49 5.71 11.78
C TYR A 100 10.61 6.92 12.09
N HIS A 101 9.49 7.11 11.36
CA HIS A 101 8.69 8.34 11.47
C HIS A 101 7.98 8.53 12.81
N LEU A 102 7.68 7.47 13.58
CA LEU A 102 7.16 7.67 14.94
C LEU A 102 8.19 8.29 15.90
N ARG A 103 9.49 8.09 15.64
CA ARG A 103 10.58 8.72 16.40
C ARG A 103 10.86 10.13 15.88
N ALA A 104 10.83 10.32 14.55
CA ALA A 104 10.97 11.63 13.93
C ALA A 104 9.84 12.58 14.36
N ALA A 105 8.58 12.10 14.41
CA ALA A 105 7.43 12.87 14.89
C ALA A 105 7.61 13.31 16.36
N ALA A 106 8.13 12.42 17.22
CA ALA A 106 8.44 12.78 18.60
C ALA A 106 9.52 13.85 18.69
N ALA A 107 10.61 13.72 17.92
CA ALA A 107 11.67 14.71 17.86
C ALA A 107 11.20 16.08 17.31
N ALA A 108 10.28 16.09 16.34
CA ALA A 108 9.67 17.32 15.83
C ALA A 108 8.79 17.99 16.89
N ALA A 109 7.92 17.22 17.54
CA ALA A 109 7.06 17.72 18.60
C ALA A 109 7.84 18.30 19.80
N GLU A 110 8.94 17.64 20.20
CA GLU A 110 9.86 18.16 21.23
C GLU A 110 10.50 19.51 20.83
N ALA A 111 10.67 19.77 19.53
CA ALA A 111 11.21 21.01 19.00
C ALA A 111 10.12 22.07 18.72
N GLY A 112 8.84 21.78 19.02
CA GLY A 112 7.72 22.66 18.70
C GLY A 112 7.35 22.71 17.21
N LEU A 113 7.93 21.85 16.37
CA LEU A 113 7.68 21.77 14.93
C LEU A 113 6.35 21.04 14.68
N PRO A 114 5.34 21.65 14.02
CA PRO A 114 4.11 20.93 13.69
C PRO A 114 4.40 19.75 12.76
N VAL A 115 3.71 18.63 13.03
CA VAL A 115 3.84 17.39 12.27
C VAL A 115 2.53 17.10 11.53
N LEU A 116 2.62 17.04 10.20
CA LEU A 116 1.63 16.42 9.33
C LEU A 116 2.10 15.00 9.02
N TYR A 117 1.32 14.00 9.40
CA TYR A 117 1.63 12.62 9.10
C TYR A 117 0.67 12.13 8.03
N TYR A 118 1.20 11.72 6.87
CA TYR A 118 0.43 11.23 5.74
C TYR A 118 0.59 9.72 5.60
N ILE A 119 -0.53 9.02 5.38
CA ILE A 119 -0.64 7.56 5.38
C ILE A 119 -0.34 7.04 6.79
N ALA A 120 -1.42 6.83 7.55
CA ALA A 120 -1.29 6.34 8.90
C ALA A 120 -0.63 4.96 8.90
N PRO A 121 0.23 4.68 9.90
CA PRO A 121 0.59 3.30 10.16
C PRO A 121 -0.68 2.53 10.53
N GLN A 122 -0.79 1.26 10.12
CA GLN A 122 -1.93 0.38 10.39
C GLN A 122 -2.01 -0.03 11.88
N LEU A 123 -1.99 0.93 12.79
CA LEU A 123 -1.98 0.76 14.24
C LEU A 123 -3.32 0.22 14.76
N TRP A 124 -4.40 0.36 13.99
CA TRP A 124 -5.70 -0.25 14.29
C TRP A 124 -5.62 -1.78 14.36
N ALA A 125 -4.67 -2.42 13.66
CA ALA A 125 -4.53 -3.87 13.70
C ALA A 125 -3.79 -4.41 14.94
N TRP A 126 -2.91 -3.63 15.60
CA TRP A 126 -1.99 -4.16 16.64
C TRP A 126 -1.34 -3.14 17.60
N GLY A 127 -1.71 -1.86 17.54
CA GLY A 127 -0.84 -0.75 17.97
C GLY A 127 -1.38 0.22 19.02
N ARG A 128 -2.26 -0.18 19.95
CA ARG A 128 -2.92 0.72 20.94
C ARG A 128 -1.96 1.70 21.65
N GLY A 129 -0.79 1.23 22.12
CA GLY A 129 0.21 2.08 22.77
C GLY A 129 0.85 3.13 21.85
N ARG A 130 0.96 2.84 20.55
CA ARG A 130 1.51 3.77 19.55
C ARG A 130 0.49 4.84 19.13
N VAL A 131 -0.81 4.57 19.24
CA VAL A 131 -1.85 5.60 19.00
C VAL A 131 -1.72 6.75 20.01
N LYS A 132 -1.46 6.45 21.29
CA LYS A 132 -1.20 7.47 22.31
C LYS A 132 0.02 8.33 21.98
N ARG A 133 1.05 7.75 21.35
CA ARG A 133 2.22 8.52 20.88
C ARG A 133 1.81 9.47 19.76
N LEU A 134 1.09 8.98 18.75
CA LEU A 134 0.58 9.83 17.66
C LEU A 134 -0.25 11.00 18.18
N ALA A 135 -1.16 10.78 19.13
CA ALA A 135 -2.00 11.82 19.71
C ALA A 135 -1.18 12.96 20.36
N ARG A 136 0.03 12.66 20.86
CA ARG A 136 0.93 13.64 21.48
C ARG A 136 1.87 14.31 20.49
N THR A 137 2.19 13.66 19.37
CA THR A 137 3.26 14.11 18.46
C THR A 137 2.77 14.65 17.13
N VAL A 138 1.59 14.26 16.68
CA VAL A 138 1.08 14.61 15.36
C VAL A 138 0.03 15.70 15.48
N ARG A 139 0.27 16.83 14.78
CA ARG A 139 -0.66 17.96 14.74
C ARG A 139 -1.87 17.66 13.86
N ARG A 140 -1.66 16.98 12.72
CA ARG A 140 -2.71 16.47 11.82
C ARG A 140 -2.28 15.15 11.18
N LEU A 141 -3.20 14.18 11.15
CA LEU A 141 -3.00 12.88 10.52
C LEU A 141 -3.86 12.78 9.26
N ALA A 142 -3.25 12.73 8.07
CA ALA A 142 -3.94 12.51 6.81
C ALA A 142 -4.02 11.00 6.53
N VAL A 143 -5.22 10.44 6.62
CA VAL A 143 -5.49 9.01 6.49
C VAL A 143 -6.07 8.67 5.13
N ILE A 144 -5.79 7.45 4.65
CA ILE A 144 -6.15 7.03 3.29
C ILE A 144 -7.19 5.92 3.25
N LEU A 145 -7.58 5.38 4.40
CA LEU A 145 -8.72 4.47 4.52
C LEU A 145 -9.86 5.19 5.27
N PRO A 146 -11.11 5.06 4.81
CA PRO A 146 -12.23 5.85 5.33
C PRO A 146 -12.49 5.60 6.83
N PHE A 147 -12.37 4.35 7.28
CA PHE A 147 -12.59 3.99 8.68
C PHE A 147 -11.49 4.51 9.63
N GLU A 148 -10.31 4.86 9.11
CA GLU A 148 -9.19 5.32 9.94
C GLU A 148 -9.48 6.67 10.57
N GLU A 149 -10.20 7.56 9.87
CA GLU A 149 -10.47 8.91 10.36
C GLU A 149 -11.23 8.85 11.69
N GLN A 150 -12.36 8.14 11.72
CA GLN A 150 -13.13 7.95 12.94
C GLN A 150 -12.29 7.24 14.02
N PHE A 151 -11.60 6.14 13.66
CA PHE A 151 -10.78 5.38 14.60
C PHE A 151 -9.75 6.25 15.34
N PHE A 152 -9.06 7.12 14.61
CA PHE A 152 -8.03 7.99 15.17
C PHE A 152 -8.62 9.18 15.94
N ARG A 153 -9.71 9.79 15.45
CA ARG A 153 -10.39 10.91 16.12
C ARG A 153 -10.94 10.52 17.48
N GLU A 154 -11.59 9.35 17.59
CA GLU A 154 -12.06 8.80 18.87
C GLU A 154 -10.94 8.61 19.91
N ARG A 155 -9.69 8.53 19.45
CA ARG A 155 -8.50 8.31 20.30
C ARG A 155 -7.67 9.59 20.48
N GLY A 156 -8.26 10.75 20.16
CA GLY A 156 -7.65 12.06 20.35
C GLY A 156 -6.57 12.41 19.32
N VAL A 157 -6.45 11.65 18.22
CA VAL A 157 -5.57 12.02 17.11
C VAL A 157 -6.41 12.77 16.09
N PRO A 158 -6.18 14.06 15.86
CA PRO A 158 -7.01 14.82 14.94
C PRO A 158 -6.63 14.46 13.51
N ALA A 159 -7.43 13.56 12.93
CA ALA A 159 -7.24 12.92 11.64
C ALA A 159 -8.24 13.43 10.60
N THR A 160 -7.83 13.39 9.34
CA THR A 160 -8.65 13.77 8.17
C THR A 160 -8.51 12.73 7.08
N PHE A 161 -9.63 12.19 6.60
CA PHE A 161 -9.62 11.30 5.44
C PHE A 161 -9.37 12.10 4.17
N VAL A 162 -8.26 11.78 3.48
CA VAL A 162 -7.85 12.48 2.26
C VAL A 162 -8.14 11.68 1.00
N GLY A 163 -8.90 10.58 1.06
CA GLY A 163 -9.06 9.67 -0.07
C GLY A 163 -7.84 8.77 -0.29
N HIS A 164 -8.02 7.71 -1.06
CA HIS A 164 -6.95 6.75 -1.30
C HIS A 164 -6.12 7.12 -2.54
N PRO A 165 -4.78 7.20 -2.46
CA PRO A 165 -3.90 7.62 -3.58
C PRO A 165 -3.92 6.70 -4.80
N LEU A 166 -4.57 5.54 -4.71
CA LEU A 166 -4.74 4.65 -5.85
C LEU A 166 -5.75 5.21 -6.86
N LYS A 167 -6.68 6.07 -6.40
CA LYS A 167 -7.64 6.77 -7.25
C LYS A 167 -6.97 7.84 -8.13
N ASP A 168 -5.75 8.24 -7.79
CA ASP A 168 -4.95 9.24 -8.52
C ASP A 168 -4.12 8.62 -9.65
N ARG A 169 -4.12 7.29 -9.75
CA ARG A 169 -3.40 6.60 -10.82
C ARG A 169 -4.15 6.74 -12.15
N PRO A 170 -3.43 6.74 -13.28
CA PRO A 170 -4.05 6.60 -14.58
C PRO A 170 -4.97 5.37 -14.64
N PRO A 171 -6.10 5.46 -15.35
CA PRO A 171 -6.97 4.31 -15.54
C PRO A 171 -6.21 3.19 -16.25
N ALA A 172 -6.49 1.95 -15.84
CA ALA A 172 -5.94 0.78 -16.51
C ALA A 172 -6.58 0.63 -17.91
N PRO A 173 -5.88 0.00 -18.87
CA PRO A 173 -6.44 -0.24 -20.20
C PRO A 173 -7.69 -1.14 -20.14
N PRO A 174 -8.59 -1.08 -21.12
CA PRO A 174 -9.70 -2.02 -21.23
C PRO A 174 -9.22 -3.48 -21.25
N ARG A 175 -9.99 -4.40 -20.65
CA ARG A 175 -9.61 -5.82 -20.51
C ARG A 175 -9.14 -6.47 -21.82
N PRO A 176 -9.82 -6.33 -22.98
CA PRO A 176 -9.36 -6.92 -24.24
C PRO A 176 -8.02 -6.36 -24.73
N GLU A 177 -7.72 -5.09 -24.44
CA GLU A 177 -6.43 -4.48 -24.76
C GLU A 177 -5.34 -4.97 -23.83
N ALA A 178 -5.63 -5.06 -22.53
CA ALA A 178 -4.72 -5.62 -21.53
C ALA A 178 -4.36 -7.08 -21.84
N LYS A 179 -5.34 -7.91 -22.25
CA LYS A 179 -5.11 -9.29 -22.69
C LYS A 179 -4.17 -9.32 -23.89
N ARG A 180 -4.42 -8.52 -24.92
CA ARG A 180 -3.54 -8.42 -26.11
C ARG A 180 -2.13 -7.94 -25.78
N ALA A 181 -1.99 -6.94 -24.91
CA ALA A 181 -0.70 -6.42 -24.48
C ALA A 181 0.15 -7.47 -23.75
N LEU A 182 -0.50 -8.45 -23.11
CA LEU A 182 0.13 -9.59 -22.46
C LEU A 182 0.27 -10.83 -23.36
N GLY A 183 -0.14 -10.75 -24.63
CA GLY A 183 -0.13 -11.90 -25.56
C GLY A 183 -1.16 -12.98 -25.23
N LEU A 184 -2.23 -12.63 -24.51
CA LEU A 184 -3.33 -13.53 -24.15
C LEU A 184 -4.46 -13.44 -25.18
N ASP A 185 -5.21 -14.54 -25.32
CA ASP A 185 -6.43 -14.58 -26.09
C ASP A 185 -7.54 -13.75 -25.41
N PRO A 186 -8.09 -12.70 -26.07
CA PRO A 186 -9.15 -11.86 -25.51
C PRO A 186 -10.45 -12.60 -25.17
N ALA A 187 -10.77 -13.69 -25.89
CA ALA A 187 -12.02 -14.44 -25.73
C ALA A 187 -11.98 -15.43 -24.55
N ARG A 188 -10.80 -15.75 -24.04
CA ARG A 188 -10.61 -16.75 -22.99
C ARG A 188 -10.50 -16.12 -21.60
N PRO A 189 -11.04 -16.76 -20.55
CA PRO A 189 -10.96 -16.25 -19.19
C PRO A 189 -9.50 -16.24 -18.68
N VAL A 190 -9.16 -15.23 -17.88
CA VAL A 190 -7.83 -15.04 -17.31
C VAL A 190 -7.89 -15.09 -15.79
N LEU A 191 -7.12 -16.01 -15.20
CA LEU A 191 -6.82 -16.04 -13.77
C LEU A 191 -5.54 -15.23 -13.50
N GLY A 192 -5.69 -14.12 -12.76
CA GLY A 192 -4.58 -13.32 -12.28
C GLY A 192 -4.03 -13.80 -10.93
N LEU A 193 -2.72 -13.97 -10.81
CA LEU A 193 -2.04 -14.27 -9.55
C LEU A 193 -1.22 -13.05 -9.11
N PHE A 194 -1.53 -12.52 -7.93
CA PHE A 194 -0.90 -11.33 -7.37
C PHE A 194 -0.20 -11.62 -6.03
N PRO A 195 0.98 -12.30 -6.05
CA PRO A 195 1.66 -12.75 -4.84
C PRO A 195 2.35 -11.62 -4.06
N GLY A 196 2.25 -10.37 -4.53
CA GLY A 196 2.79 -9.19 -3.87
C GLY A 196 4.26 -8.92 -4.22
N SER A 197 4.74 -7.74 -3.81
CA SER A 197 5.99 -7.14 -4.29
C SER A 197 7.27 -7.69 -3.67
N ARG A 198 7.20 -8.40 -2.54
CA ARG A 198 8.38 -8.82 -1.78
C ARG A 198 8.72 -10.28 -2.08
N GLY A 199 9.94 -10.54 -2.58
CA GLY A 199 10.37 -11.89 -2.96
C GLY A 199 10.26 -12.96 -1.85
N GLN A 200 10.41 -12.59 -0.58
CA GLN A 200 10.18 -13.51 0.55
C GLN A 200 8.72 -13.96 0.68
N GLU A 201 7.77 -13.06 0.39
CA GLU A 201 6.34 -13.36 0.42
C GLU A 201 6.00 -14.28 -0.75
N VAL A 202 6.50 -13.95 -1.95
CA VAL A 202 6.36 -14.78 -3.15
C VAL A 202 6.86 -16.19 -2.88
N ARG A 203 8.09 -16.36 -2.35
CA ARG A 203 8.66 -17.68 -2.03
C ARG A 203 7.77 -18.54 -1.12
N ARG A 204 7.02 -17.93 -0.21
CA ARG A 204 6.14 -18.65 0.73
C ARG A 204 4.80 -19.03 0.12
N MET A 205 4.24 -18.16 -0.71
CA MET A 205 2.89 -18.35 -1.27
C MET A 205 2.90 -19.10 -2.58
N TRP A 206 3.92 -18.88 -3.41
CA TRP A 206 4.05 -19.41 -4.77
C TRP A 206 3.84 -20.94 -4.86
N PRO A 207 4.42 -21.78 -3.99
CA PRO A 207 4.20 -23.22 -4.08
C PRO A 207 2.73 -23.62 -3.95
N ALA A 208 1.95 -22.95 -3.11
CA ALA A 208 0.53 -23.27 -2.97
C ALA A 208 -0.28 -22.72 -4.16
N TRP A 209 0.06 -21.52 -4.63
CA TRP A 209 -0.69 -20.82 -5.66
C TRP A 209 -0.49 -21.44 -7.04
N ARG A 210 0.73 -21.88 -7.38
CA ARG A 210 0.98 -22.56 -8.66
C ARG A 210 0.15 -23.84 -8.78
N VAL A 211 0.04 -24.59 -7.70
CA VAL A 211 -0.73 -25.85 -7.67
C VAL A 211 -2.25 -25.56 -7.63
N ALA A 212 -2.68 -24.44 -7.04
CA ALA A 212 -4.06 -23.98 -7.15
C ALA A 212 -4.42 -23.62 -8.60
N ALA A 213 -3.56 -22.86 -9.29
CA ALA A 213 -3.77 -22.47 -10.68
C ALA A 213 -3.76 -23.68 -11.64
N ALA A 214 -2.88 -24.66 -11.39
CA ALA A 214 -2.90 -25.92 -12.12
C ALA A 214 -4.23 -26.69 -11.93
N ARG A 215 -4.78 -26.71 -10.71
CA ARG A 215 -6.12 -27.29 -10.46
C ARG A 215 -7.23 -26.54 -11.17
N VAL A 216 -7.17 -25.21 -11.22
CA VAL A 216 -8.13 -24.40 -11.98
C VAL A 216 -8.09 -24.78 -13.46
N ARG A 217 -6.90 -24.84 -14.07
CA ARG A 217 -6.74 -25.26 -15.47
C ARG A 217 -7.19 -26.69 -15.74
N ALA A 218 -6.96 -27.60 -14.80
CA ALA A 218 -7.46 -28.98 -14.93
C ALA A 218 -9.01 -29.04 -14.95
N ALA A 219 -9.68 -28.15 -14.22
CA ALA A 219 -11.14 -28.05 -14.22
C ALA A 219 -11.70 -27.19 -15.38
N ARG A 220 -10.93 -26.22 -15.86
CA ARG A 220 -11.29 -25.25 -16.91
C ARG A 220 -10.09 -25.05 -17.86
N PRO A 221 -9.86 -25.97 -18.84
CA PRO A 221 -8.68 -25.95 -19.70
C PRO A 221 -8.49 -24.68 -20.53
N GLU A 222 -9.59 -23.96 -20.80
CA GLU A 222 -9.58 -22.70 -21.52
C GLU A 222 -9.01 -21.53 -20.72
N VAL A 223 -8.90 -21.64 -19.38
CA VAL A 223 -8.37 -20.56 -18.54
C VAL A 223 -6.89 -20.31 -18.81
N GLN A 224 -6.54 -19.04 -19.03
CA GLN A 224 -5.17 -18.55 -19.12
C GLN A 224 -4.73 -18.06 -17.74
N VAL A 225 -3.46 -18.29 -17.36
CA VAL A 225 -2.94 -17.90 -16.04
C VAL A 225 -1.84 -16.87 -16.22
N VAL A 226 -1.97 -15.73 -15.55
CA VAL A 226 -0.95 -14.68 -15.53
C VAL A 226 -0.56 -14.33 -14.10
N VAL A 227 0.74 -14.22 -13.86
CA VAL A 227 1.32 -13.80 -12.59
C VAL A 227 1.81 -12.37 -12.71
N ALA A 228 1.40 -11.50 -11.79
CA ALA A 228 2.02 -10.19 -11.62
C ALA A 228 3.41 -10.37 -11.00
N GLY A 229 4.42 -10.46 -11.88
CA GLY A 229 5.80 -10.72 -11.54
C GLY A 229 6.46 -9.54 -10.83
N SER A 230 6.98 -9.80 -9.64
CA SER A 230 7.77 -8.83 -8.88
C SER A 230 9.27 -8.92 -9.19
N PRO A 231 9.97 -7.78 -9.35
CA PRO A 231 11.42 -7.76 -9.59
C PRO A 231 12.21 -8.54 -8.53
N GLY A 232 13.13 -9.40 -8.97
CA GLY A 232 13.99 -10.20 -8.08
C GLY A 232 13.28 -11.36 -7.35
N ALA A 233 12.00 -11.61 -7.63
CA ALA A 233 11.30 -12.79 -7.15
C ALA A 233 11.46 -13.98 -8.11
N ALA A 234 11.53 -15.19 -7.57
CA ALA A 234 11.62 -16.42 -8.36
C ALA A 234 10.26 -17.14 -8.39
N TYR A 235 9.94 -17.69 -9.56
CA TYR A 235 8.71 -18.44 -9.83
C TYR A 235 9.05 -19.82 -10.40
N PRO A 236 9.70 -20.70 -9.60
CA PRO A 236 10.07 -22.03 -10.05
C PRO A 236 8.83 -22.84 -10.46
N ASP A 237 8.96 -23.69 -11.47
CA ASP A 237 7.89 -24.54 -11.97
C ASP A 237 6.61 -23.77 -12.36
N ALA A 238 6.77 -22.60 -12.98
CA ALA A 238 5.64 -21.82 -13.51
C ALA A 238 4.94 -22.52 -14.68
N GLY A 239 5.60 -23.46 -15.36
CA GLY A 239 5.04 -24.17 -16.50
C GLY A 239 4.59 -23.19 -17.59
N GLU A 240 3.34 -23.31 -18.04
CA GLU A 240 2.74 -22.45 -19.08
C GLU A 240 2.18 -21.12 -18.53
N PHE A 241 2.39 -20.80 -17.25
CA PHE A 241 1.89 -19.54 -16.68
C PHE A 241 2.74 -18.37 -17.17
N LEU A 242 2.09 -17.31 -17.66
CA LEU A 242 2.77 -16.09 -18.03
C LEU A 242 3.19 -15.32 -16.78
N VAL A 243 4.50 -15.15 -16.56
CA VAL A 243 5.01 -14.28 -15.49
C VAL A 243 5.30 -12.90 -16.09
N ALA A 244 4.34 -11.98 -15.94
CA ALA A 244 4.44 -10.64 -16.47
C ALA A 244 5.27 -9.76 -15.53
N SER A 245 6.51 -9.48 -15.91
CA SER A 245 7.37 -8.52 -15.22
C SER A 245 7.08 -7.13 -15.78
N GLY A 246 6.34 -6.30 -15.04
CA GLY A 246 5.92 -4.98 -15.53
C GLY A 246 4.94 -4.29 -14.59
N ASP A 247 4.15 -3.37 -15.15
CA ASP A 247 3.09 -2.71 -14.39
C ASP A 247 1.98 -3.71 -14.02
N PRO A 248 1.76 -4.01 -12.72
CA PRO A 248 0.70 -4.93 -12.29
C PRO A 248 -0.70 -4.45 -12.69
N ALA A 249 -0.91 -3.17 -13.00
CA ALA A 249 -2.20 -2.64 -13.47
C ALA A 249 -2.67 -3.33 -14.77
N VAL A 250 -1.74 -3.71 -15.66
CA VAL A 250 -2.09 -4.42 -16.90
C VAL A 250 -2.57 -5.85 -16.58
N VAL A 251 -1.96 -6.52 -15.60
CA VAL A 251 -2.38 -7.86 -15.16
C VAL A 251 -3.73 -7.80 -14.47
N PHE A 252 -3.99 -6.77 -13.65
CA PHE A 252 -5.31 -6.55 -13.07
C PHE A 252 -6.36 -6.30 -14.17
N ALA A 253 -6.08 -5.42 -15.12
CA ALA A 253 -7.00 -5.13 -16.22
C ALA A 253 -7.34 -6.37 -17.06
N ALA A 254 -6.36 -7.24 -17.30
CA ALA A 254 -6.56 -8.46 -18.09
C ALA A 254 -7.34 -9.54 -17.35
N ALA A 255 -7.31 -9.56 -16.02
CA ALA A 255 -7.89 -10.63 -15.21
C ALA A 255 -9.42 -10.60 -15.18
N ASP A 256 -10.02 -11.79 -15.25
CA ASP A 256 -11.46 -11.99 -15.03
C ASP A 256 -11.74 -12.32 -13.55
N ALA A 257 -10.82 -13.04 -12.91
CA ALA A 257 -10.74 -13.22 -11.46
C ALA A 257 -9.29 -13.34 -11.00
N GLY A 258 -9.02 -13.21 -9.70
CA GLY A 258 -7.66 -13.30 -9.19
C GLY A 258 -7.48 -13.89 -7.79
N ILE A 259 -6.25 -14.33 -7.51
CA ILE A 259 -5.79 -14.65 -6.16
C ILE A 259 -4.85 -13.53 -5.73
N CYS A 260 -5.24 -12.80 -4.69
CA CYS A 260 -4.55 -11.60 -4.24
C CYS A 260 -3.91 -11.80 -2.86
N LYS A 261 -2.66 -11.37 -2.72
CA LYS A 261 -2.04 -11.23 -1.39
C LYS A 261 -2.85 -10.21 -0.60
N SER A 262 -3.09 -10.49 0.68
CA SER A 262 -3.63 -9.47 1.58
C SER A 262 -2.75 -8.21 1.60
N GLY A 263 -3.39 -7.04 1.44
CA GLY A 263 -2.76 -5.72 1.39
C GLY A 263 -3.37 -4.82 0.33
N THR A 264 -2.60 -3.83 -0.11
CA THR A 264 -2.98 -2.83 -1.12
C THR A 264 -3.44 -3.46 -2.44
N THR A 265 -2.87 -4.62 -2.79
CA THR A 265 -3.24 -5.45 -3.95
C THR A 265 -4.75 -5.74 -4.01
N THR A 266 -5.41 -5.89 -2.86
CA THR A 266 -6.87 -6.11 -2.80
C THR A 266 -7.68 -4.85 -3.17
N LEU A 267 -7.14 -3.66 -2.89
CA LEU A 267 -7.75 -2.40 -3.31
C LEU A 267 -7.49 -2.10 -4.79
N GLU A 268 -6.30 -2.46 -5.30
CA GLU A 268 -5.98 -2.38 -6.73
C GLU A 268 -6.91 -3.28 -7.55
N ALA A 269 -7.13 -4.52 -7.09
CA ALA A 269 -8.10 -5.43 -7.71
C ALA A 269 -9.54 -4.86 -7.65
N ALA A 270 -9.93 -4.24 -6.53
CA ALA A 270 -11.25 -3.59 -6.43
C ALA A 270 -11.40 -2.44 -7.43
N LEU A 271 -10.35 -1.64 -7.64
CA LEU A 271 -10.35 -0.53 -8.60
C LEU A 271 -10.40 -1.01 -10.05
N ALA A 272 -9.75 -2.13 -10.36
CA ALA A 272 -9.82 -2.78 -11.67
C ALA A 272 -11.09 -3.64 -11.86
N ASP A 273 -12.00 -3.64 -10.87
CA ASP A 273 -13.21 -4.46 -10.87
C ASP A 273 -12.90 -5.96 -11.08
N VAL A 274 -11.91 -6.48 -10.36
CA VAL A 274 -11.49 -7.89 -10.44
C VAL A 274 -12.01 -8.65 -9.21
N PRO A 275 -13.01 -9.53 -9.36
CA PRO A 275 -13.34 -10.55 -8.38
C PRO A 275 -12.10 -11.30 -7.88
N MET A 276 -11.98 -11.51 -6.56
CA MET A 276 -10.74 -12.05 -5.99
C MET A 276 -10.93 -12.99 -4.80
N VAL A 277 -9.98 -13.89 -4.61
CA VAL A 277 -9.75 -14.60 -3.35
C VAL A 277 -8.55 -13.98 -2.66
N ILE A 278 -8.69 -13.61 -1.39
CA ILE A 278 -7.59 -13.06 -0.60
C ILE A 278 -6.86 -14.23 0.04
N ALA A 279 -5.55 -14.30 -0.18
CA ALA A 279 -4.72 -15.37 0.34
C ALA A 279 -3.46 -14.82 0.99
N TYR A 280 -3.10 -15.32 2.18
CA TYR A 280 -1.84 -14.92 2.81
C TYR A 280 -1.24 -15.99 3.72
N ARG A 281 0.09 -16.12 3.69
CA ARG A 281 0.86 -17.03 4.55
C ARG A 281 2.11 -16.35 5.10
N LEU A 282 2.12 -16.14 6.41
CA LEU A 282 3.30 -15.81 7.21
C LEU A 282 4.07 -17.08 7.59
N HIS A 283 5.33 -16.91 8.01
CA HIS A 283 6.09 -17.96 8.69
C HIS A 283 5.27 -18.53 9.86
N PRO A 284 5.22 -19.86 10.11
CA PRO A 284 4.30 -20.46 11.08
C PRO A 284 4.32 -19.80 12.46
N VAL A 285 5.51 -19.54 13.00
CA VAL A 285 5.68 -18.84 14.30
C VAL A 285 5.14 -17.41 14.25
N SER A 286 5.50 -16.64 13.23
CA SER A 286 5.01 -15.27 13.05
C SER A 286 3.51 -15.23 12.82
N GLY A 287 2.95 -16.20 12.08
CA GLY A 287 1.52 -16.35 11.85
C GLY A 287 0.76 -16.70 13.12
N PHE A 288 1.29 -17.62 13.93
CA PHE A 288 0.71 -17.99 15.23
C PHE A 288 0.64 -16.79 16.19
N ILE A 289 1.69 -15.97 16.22
CA ILE A 289 1.73 -14.73 17.00
C ILE A 289 0.78 -13.69 16.41
N ALA A 290 0.86 -13.45 15.10
CA ALA A 290 0.04 -12.45 14.42
C ALA A 290 -1.46 -12.74 14.61
N MET A 291 -1.90 -13.98 14.44
CA MET A 291 -3.31 -14.36 14.62
C MET A 291 -3.83 -14.16 16.05
N ARG A 292 -2.95 -14.10 17.06
CA ARG A 292 -3.32 -13.75 18.44
C ARG A 292 -3.33 -12.25 18.72
N LEU A 293 -2.59 -11.47 17.93
CA LEU A 293 -2.45 -10.03 18.10
C LEU A 293 -3.41 -9.22 17.22
N ILE A 294 -3.86 -9.79 16.09
CA ILE A 294 -4.80 -9.15 15.17
C ILE A 294 -6.15 -8.99 15.88
N GLN A 295 -6.59 -7.74 16.03
CA GLN A 295 -7.87 -7.39 16.67
C GLN A 295 -8.97 -7.03 15.67
N VAL A 296 -8.75 -7.27 14.38
CA VAL A 296 -9.71 -6.95 13.31
C VAL A 296 -10.44 -8.18 12.80
N ARG A 297 -11.70 -7.97 12.39
CA ARG A 297 -12.56 -9.03 11.84
C ARG A 297 -12.10 -9.52 10.46
N TRP A 298 -11.46 -8.65 9.69
CA TRP A 298 -10.95 -8.93 8.35
C TRP A 298 -9.50 -8.48 8.25
N VAL A 299 -8.69 -9.24 7.52
CA VAL A 299 -7.28 -8.91 7.25
C VAL A 299 -7.14 -8.23 5.88
N GLY A 300 -8.02 -8.54 4.93
CA GLY A 300 -8.05 -7.92 3.61
C GLY A 300 -8.52 -6.47 3.66
N LEU A 301 -7.76 -5.54 3.08
CA LEU A 301 -8.13 -4.12 3.05
C LEU A 301 -9.48 -3.89 2.35
N VAL A 302 -9.77 -4.63 1.28
CA VAL A 302 -11.06 -4.56 0.58
C VAL A 302 -12.24 -4.85 1.51
N ASN A 303 -12.16 -5.88 2.36
CA ASN A 303 -13.21 -6.24 3.30
C ASN A 303 -13.29 -5.25 4.47
N LEU A 304 -12.15 -4.74 4.93
CA LEU A 304 -12.10 -3.68 5.95
C LEU A 304 -12.76 -2.37 5.46
N VAL A 305 -12.50 -1.96 4.22
CA VAL A 305 -13.15 -0.78 3.64
C VAL A 305 -14.64 -1.03 3.40
N ALA A 306 -15.01 -2.24 2.96
CA ALA A 306 -16.39 -2.64 2.80
C ALA A 306 -17.14 -2.79 4.13
N GLN A 307 -16.44 -3.01 5.25
CA GLN A 307 -17.02 -3.45 6.52
C GLN A 307 -17.90 -4.71 6.33
N ALA A 308 -17.49 -5.57 5.41
CA ALA A 308 -18.22 -6.78 5.02
C ALA A 308 -17.25 -7.83 4.43
N ALA A 309 -17.64 -9.10 4.47
CA ALA A 309 -16.91 -10.19 3.83
C ALA A 309 -17.22 -10.23 2.32
N VAL A 310 -16.76 -9.23 1.57
CA VAL A 310 -16.95 -9.12 0.11
C VAL A 310 -16.14 -10.19 -0.62
N CYS A 311 -14.89 -10.38 -0.20
CA CYS A 311 -13.98 -11.37 -0.76
C CYS A 311 -13.65 -12.45 0.27
N PRO A 312 -13.63 -13.75 -0.11
CA PRO A 312 -13.18 -14.81 0.78
C PRO A 312 -11.72 -14.60 1.21
N GLU A 313 -11.44 -14.79 2.50
CA GLU A 313 -10.09 -14.71 3.08
C GLU A 313 -9.59 -16.08 3.49
N LEU A 314 -8.55 -16.57 2.82
CA LEU A 314 -7.86 -17.81 3.14
C LEU A 314 -6.50 -17.47 3.74
N LEU A 315 -6.37 -17.64 5.06
CA LEU A 315 -5.18 -17.27 5.81
C LEU A 315 -4.43 -18.51 6.33
N GLN A 316 -3.10 -18.44 6.37
CA GLN A 316 -2.24 -19.50 6.93
C GLN A 316 -2.55 -20.89 6.33
N GLY A 317 -3.01 -21.84 7.15
CA GLY A 317 -3.33 -23.21 6.72
C GLY A 317 -4.56 -23.30 5.80
N ALA A 318 -5.48 -22.35 5.90
CA ALA A 318 -6.64 -22.30 5.00
C ALA A 318 -6.25 -21.89 3.57
N ALA A 319 -5.11 -21.21 3.39
CA ALA A 319 -4.53 -20.87 2.08
C ALA A 319 -3.82 -22.07 1.44
N ASN A 320 -4.53 -23.20 1.32
CA ASN A 320 -4.03 -24.40 0.67
C ASN A 320 -4.51 -24.46 -0.80
N PRO A 321 -3.82 -25.24 -1.65
CA PRO A 321 -4.09 -25.27 -3.08
C PRO A 321 -5.53 -25.61 -3.47
N ARG A 322 -6.17 -26.52 -2.73
CA ARG A 322 -7.54 -26.97 -3.01
C ARG A 322 -8.53 -25.85 -2.70
N ALA A 323 -8.46 -25.30 -1.49
CA ALA A 323 -9.35 -24.21 -1.07
C ALA A 323 -9.22 -22.96 -1.96
N LEU A 324 -8.00 -22.64 -2.38
CA LEU A 324 -7.76 -21.52 -3.32
C LEU A 324 -8.43 -21.74 -4.67
N ALA A 325 -8.29 -22.95 -5.25
CA ALA A 325 -8.91 -23.28 -6.53
C ALA A 325 -10.44 -23.29 -6.44
N GLU A 326 -11.00 -23.95 -5.41
CA GLU A 326 -12.45 -24.02 -5.17
C GLU A 326 -13.06 -22.62 -4.97
N ALA A 327 -12.36 -21.71 -4.29
CA ALA A 327 -12.85 -20.37 -4.04
C ALA A 327 -12.80 -19.45 -5.29
N VAL A 328 -11.83 -19.64 -6.19
CA VAL A 328 -11.65 -18.76 -7.37
C VAL A 328 -12.41 -19.23 -8.60
N LEU A 329 -12.67 -20.54 -8.73
CA LEU A 329 -13.35 -21.13 -9.88
C LEU A 329 -14.71 -20.47 -10.20
N PRO A 330 -15.62 -20.24 -9.21
CA PRO A 330 -16.90 -19.59 -9.46
C PRO A 330 -16.78 -18.12 -9.91
N LEU A 331 -15.63 -17.48 -9.69
CA LEU A 331 -15.40 -16.08 -10.03
C LEU A 331 -14.93 -15.89 -11.47
N LEU A 332 -14.42 -16.95 -12.12
CA LEU A 332 -13.96 -16.91 -13.51
C LEU A 332 -15.11 -16.88 -14.53
N ASP A 333 -16.32 -17.16 -14.09
CA ASP A 333 -17.53 -16.91 -14.86
C ASP A 333 -18.00 -15.47 -14.61
N ALA A 334 -17.76 -14.57 -15.58
CA ALA A 334 -18.08 -13.15 -15.44
C ALA A 334 -19.57 -12.89 -15.20
N ASP A 335 -20.43 -13.74 -15.76
CA ASP A 335 -21.88 -13.72 -15.59
C ASP A 335 -22.36 -14.69 -14.50
N GLY A 336 -21.43 -15.22 -13.71
CA GLY A 336 -21.73 -16.03 -12.54
C GLY A 336 -22.29 -15.18 -11.40
N VAL A 337 -23.19 -15.75 -10.60
CA VAL A 337 -23.75 -15.10 -9.40
C VAL A 337 -22.65 -14.68 -8.43
N ALA A 338 -21.62 -15.52 -8.27
CA ALA A 338 -20.49 -15.25 -7.37
C ALA A 338 -19.68 -14.02 -7.83
N ALA A 339 -19.34 -13.93 -9.12
CA ALA A 339 -18.61 -12.80 -9.68
C ALA A 339 -19.40 -11.49 -9.58
N ARG A 340 -20.69 -11.50 -9.96
CA ARG A 340 -21.56 -10.31 -9.87
C ARG A 340 -21.68 -9.78 -8.44
N ARG A 341 -21.99 -10.65 -7.48
CA ARG A 341 -22.09 -10.28 -6.06
C ARG A 341 -20.79 -9.66 -5.54
N GLN A 342 -19.65 -10.20 -5.97
CA GLN A 342 -18.37 -9.63 -5.57
C GLN A 342 -18.15 -8.26 -6.21
N ARG A 343 -18.41 -8.09 -7.51
CA ARG A 343 -18.30 -6.79 -8.22
C ARG A 343 -19.17 -5.70 -7.57
N GLU A 344 -20.38 -6.03 -7.13
CA GLU A 344 -21.24 -5.11 -6.36
C GLU A 344 -20.56 -4.64 -5.06
N GLY A 345 -19.98 -5.56 -4.29
CA GLY A 345 -19.21 -5.20 -3.09
C GLY A 345 -17.95 -4.41 -3.42
N LEU A 346 -17.26 -4.73 -4.51
CA LEU A 346 -16.09 -3.97 -4.99
C LEU A 346 -16.48 -2.56 -5.44
N ALA A 347 -17.66 -2.36 -6.02
CA ALA A 347 -18.18 -1.05 -6.36
C ALA A 347 -18.33 -0.15 -5.12
N GLN A 348 -18.88 -0.69 -4.03
CA GLN A 348 -18.97 0.02 -2.75
C GLN A 348 -17.58 0.38 -2.20
N VAL A 349 -16.60 -0.52 -2.35
CA VAL A 349 -15.21 -0.21 -1.98
C VAL A 349 -14.66 0.94 -2.81
N ARG A 350 -14.81 0.91 -4.14
CA ARG A 350 -14.32 1.97 -5.04
C ARG A 350 -14.90 3.35 -4.72
N GLU A 351 -16.15 3.40 -4.28
CA GLU A 351 -16.81 4.62 -3.82
C GLU A 351 -16.24 5.08 -2.47
N ARG A 352 -16.13 4.19 -1.50
CA ARG A 352 -15.61 4.48 -0.15
C ARG A 352 -14.13 4.88 -0.10
N LEU A 353 -13.35 4.54 -1.13
CA LEU A 353 -11.97 5.03 -1.27
C LEU A 353 -11.89 6.55 -1.57
N GLY A 354 -13.04 7.20 -1.79
CA GLY A 354 -13.15 8.63 -1.99
C GLY A 354 -12.83 9.07 -3.41
N ALA A 355 -12.87 10.39 -3.63
CA ALA A 355 -12.52 11.00 -4.90
C ALA A 355 -10.99 11.06 -5.09
N PRO A 356 -10.49 11.14 -6.34
CA PRO A 356 -9.10 11.52 -6.62
C PRO A 356 -8.72 12.87 -5.97
N GLY A 357 -7.43 13.20 -5.95
CA GLY A 357 -6.84 14.40 -5.34
C GLY A 357 -6.32 14.19 -3.92
N ALA A 358 -5.83 12.99 -3.57
CA ALA A 358 -5.35 12.76 -2.20
C ALA A 358 -4.14 13.63 -1.86
N ALA A 359 -3.19 13.76 -2.80
CA ALA A 359 -2.02 14.61 -2.63
C ALA A 359 -2.36 16.11 -2.52
N ASP A 360 -3.35 16.59 -3.26
CA ASP A 360 -3.82 17.99 -3.19
C ASP A 360 -4.42 18.29 -1.82
N ARG A 361 -5.30 17.42 -1.31
CA ARG A 361 -5.87 17.58 0.04
C ARG A 361 -4.80 17.56 1.13
N VAL A 362 -3.74 16.77 0.98
CA VAL A 362 -2.58 16.79 1.90
C VAL A 362 -1.83 18.12 1.81
N ALA A 363 -1.65 18.67 0.62
CA ALA A 363 -1.02 19.97 0.43
C ALA A 363 -1.86 21.13 1.00
N ASP A 364 -3.19 21.06 0.91
CA ASP A 364 -4.09 22.02 1.54
C ASP A 364 -3.97 21.97 3.07
N ILE A 365 -3.95 20.77 3.67
CA ILE A 365 -3.70 20.60 5.10
C ILE A 365 -2.33 21.18 5.49
N ALA A 366 -1.29 20.94 4.70
CA ALA A 366 0.04 21.48 4.96
C ALA A 366 0.03 23.02 4.93
N ALA A 367 -0.67 23.63 3.96
CA ALA A 367 -0.82 25.07 3.87
C ALA A 367 -1.62 25.67 5.03
N GLU A 368 -2.64 24.97 5.54
CA GLU A 368 -3.38 25.37 6.74
C GLU A 368 -2.51 25.36 8.00
N LEU A 369 -1.62 24.38 8.14
CA LEU A 369 -0.73 24.26 9.30
C LEU A 369 0.41 25.29 9.32
N LEU A 370 0.67 25.95 8.19
CA LEU A 370 1.70 26.98 8.03
C LEU A 370 1.14 28.41 8.21
N ARG A 371 -0.17 28.55 8.42
CA ARG A 371 -0.84 29.80 8.80
C ARG A 371 -0.92 29.91 10.32
#